data_AF-A0A2V9LVB0-F1
#
_entry.id   AF-A0A2V9LVB0-F1
#
_cell.length_a   1.000
_cell.length_b   1.000
_cell.length_c   1.000
_cell.angle_alpha   90.00
_cell.angle_beta   90.00
_cell.angle_gamma   90.00
#
_symmetry.space_group_name_H-M   'P 1'
#
loop_
_entity.id
_entity.type
_entity.pdbx_description
1 polymer ?
#
loop_
_entity_poly.entity_id
_entity_poly.type
_entity_poly.pdbx_seq_one_letter_code
_entity_poly.pdbx_strand_id
1 'polypeptide(L)'
;MRIAATINGTTKYIASLQGAGYLSAHLNLSDRPKDNKTSSVLRVEGFDTNSPTETVSVKWPEISLRLGDVVQLQVLEDGPADPPTVQRRSSESPSNLFGDADLAKELLSLCDDFEKRLLELMEKSGRIEPPDEHQKFKRAVGNIIVDLGEHLLSPVYRRHPDLVPEAMRGELL
;
A
#
# COMPACT_ATOMS: atom_id res chain seq x y z
N MET A 1 13.12 3.71 -14.57
CA MET A 1 11.87 3.50 -15.35
C MET A 1 11.17 4.84 -15.59
N ARG A 2 10.64 5.09 -16.80
CA ARG A 2 10.02 6.35 -17.19
C ARG A 2 8.73 6.17 -18.00
N ILE A 3 7.73 7.02 -17.76
CA ILE A 3 6.47 7.07 -18.52
C ILE A 3 6.20 8.50 -18.96
N ALA A 4 6.06 8.73 -20.27
CA ALA A 4 5.51 9.97 -20.80
C ALA A 4 3.98 9.89 -20.90
N ALA A 5 3.30 10.91 -20.37
CA ALA A 5 1.84 11.07 -20.48
C ALA A 5 1.51 12.16 -21.50
N THR A 6 0.80 11.79 -22.56
CA THR A 6 0.46 12.68 -23.69
C THR A 6 -1.06 12.72 -23.88
N ILE A 7 -1.62 13.93 -24.05
CA ILE A 7 -3.03 14.13 -24.38
C ILE A 7 -3.13 14.85 -25.72
N ASN A 8 -3.87 14.27 -26.67
CA ASN A 8 -4.08 14.85 -28.01
C ASN A 8 -2.76 15.27 -28.68
N GLY A 9 -1.72 14.42 -28.58
CA GLY A 9 -0.39 14.67 -29.14
C GLY A 9 0.48 15.66 -28.36
N THR A 10 0.00 16.25 -27.26
CA THR A 10 0.78 17.15 -26.41
C THR A 10 1.24 16.45 -25.13
N THR A 11 2.56 16.32 -24.96
CA THR A 11 3.16 15.79 -23.72
C THR A 11 2.80 16.71 -22.55
N LYS A 12 2.23 16.13 -21.49
CA LYS A 12 1.92 16.85 -20.26
C LYS A 12 3.09 16.81 -19.28
N TYR A 13 3.68 15.63 -19.10
CA TYR A 13 4.91 15.42 -18.35
C TYR A 13 5.51 14.03 -18.61
N ILE A 14 6.75 13.86 -18.18
CA ILE A 14 7.47 12.59 -18.11
C ILE A 14 7.67 12.24 -16.64
N ALA A 15 7.01 11.20 -16.17
CA ALA A 15 7.18 10.65 -14.83
C ALA A 15 8.36 9.67 -14.79
N SER A 16 9.07 9.62 -13.67
CA SER A 16 10.19 8.69 -13.48
C SER A 16 10.36 8.24 -12.04
N LEU A 17 10.81 7.00 -11.88
CA LEU A 17 11.42 6.51 -10.64
C LEU A 17 12.89 6.17 -10.88
N GLN A 18 13.73 6.58 -9.93
CA GLN A 18 15.16 6.28 -9.89
C GLN A 18 15.34 5.03 -8.99
N GLY A 19 15.84 3.93 -9.56
CA GLY A 19 16.04 2.68 -8.81
C GLY A 19 14.83 1.74 -8.75
N ALA A 20 14.76 0.94 -7.68
CA ALA A 20 13.75 -0.09 -7.47
C ALA A 20 12.40 0.52 -7.08
N GLY A 21 11.32 -0.01 -7.66
CA GLY A 21 9.97 0.45 -7.37
C GLY A 21 8.99 0.14 -8.50
N TYR A 22 7.84 0.80 -8.44
CA TYR A 22 6.73 0.61 -9.38
C TYR A 22 6.27 1.96 -9.90
N LEU A 23 6.11 2.10 -11.21
CA LEU A 23 5.54 3.29 -11.83
C LEU A 23 4.28 2.89 -12.59
N SER A 24 3.17 3.56 -12.28
CA SER A 24 1.83 3.19 -12.74
C SER A 24 1.08 4.39 -13.29
N ALA A 25 0.24 4.13 -14.28
CA ALA A 25 -0.68 5.12 -14.84
C ALA A 25 -2.11 4.58 -14.75
N HIS A 26 -3.01 5.37 -14.18
CA HIS A 26 -4.39 4.99 -13.91
C HIS A 26 -5.35 5.96 -14.58
N LEU A 27 -6.16 5.43 -15.49
CA LEU A 27 -7.33 6.15 -16.00
C LEU A 27 -8.48 5.98 -15.00
N ASN A 28 -8.88 7.07 -14.36
CA ASN A 28 -9.97 7.09 -13.39
C ASN A 28 -11.16 7.85 -13.96
N LEU A 29 -12.19 7.10 -14.34
CA LEU A 29 -13.49 7.63 -14.75
C LEU A 29 -14.51 7.24 -13.68
N SER A 30 -15.21 8.22 -13.11
CA SER A 30 -16.31 7.98 -12.19
C SER A 30 -17.45 8.94 -12.44
N ASP A 31 -18.66 8.41 -12.43
CA ASP A 31 -19.91 9.16 -12.48
C ASP A 31 -20.76 8.74 -11.29
N ARG A 32 -20.72 9.55 -10.23
CA ARG A 32 -21.46 9.35 -8.98
C ARG A 32 -22.32 10.59 -8.72
N PRO A 33 -23.46 10.73 -9.43
CA PRO A 33 -24.29 11.92 -9.34
C PRO A 33 -24.92 12.10 -7.96
N LYS A 34 -25.21 11.00 -7.25
CA LYS A 34 -25.73 11.02 -5.87
C LYS A 34 -24.75 11.64 -4.87
N ASP A 35 -23.45 11.55 -5.13
CA ASP A 35 -22.39 12.10 -4.30
C ASP A 35 -21.89 13.46 -4.82
N ASN A 36 -22.53 13.99 -5.88
CA ASN A 36 -22.06 15.14 -6.66
C ASN A 36 -20.59 15.02 -7.10
N LYS A 37 -20.16 13.79 -7.45
CA LYS A 37 -18.79 13.47 -7.81
C LYS A 37 -18.74 12.86 -9.21
N THR A 38 -18.31 13.67 -10.16
CA THR A 38 -17.89 13.21 -11.48
C THR A 38 -16.39 13.46 -11.60
N SER A 39 -15.63 12.44 -12.00
CA SER A 39 -14.19 12.55 -12.21
C SER A 39 -13.80 11.88 -13.52
N SER A 40 -12.94 12.53 -14.28
CA SER A 40 -12.32 11.96 -15.48
C SER A 40 -10.89 12.45 -15.51
N VAL A 41 -9.99 11.64 -14.96
CA VAL A 41 -8.59 12.02 -14.78
C VAL A 41 -7.65 10.88 -15.14
N LEU A 42 -6.51 11.22 -15.73
CA LEU A 42 -5.35 10.34 -15.78
C LEU A 42 -4.43 10.68 -14.60
N ARG A 43 -4.08 9.65 -13.83
CA ARG A 43 -3.12 9.75 -12.72
C ARG A 43 -1.87 8.97 -13.08
N VAL A 44 -0.72 9.54 -12.78
CA VAL A 44 0.55 8.81 -12.79
C VAL A 44 1.13 8.87 -11.39
N GLU A 45 1.38 7.71 -10.82
CA GLU A 45 1.93 7.56 -9.48
C GLU A 45 2.99 6.48 -9.47
N GLY A 46 3.87 6.56 -8.48
CA GLY A 46 4.89 5.57 -8.27
C GLY A 46 5.14 5.30 -6.79
N PHE A 47 5.79 4.18 -6.55
CA PHE A 47 6.27 3.75 -5.24
C PHE A 47 7.76 3.44 -5.38
N ASP A 48 8.60 4.25 -4.75
CA ASP A 48 10.02 3.96 -4.59
C ASP A 48 10.19 2.98 -3.42
N THR A 49 10.86 1.86 -3.69
CA THR A 49 11.11 0.78 -2.74
C THR A 49 12.60 0.51 -2.56
N ASN A 50 13.46 1.52 -2.79
CA ASN A 50 14.91 1.39 -2.61
C ASN A 50 15.30 1.15 -1.15
N SER A 51 14.46 1.53 -0.19
CA SER A 51 14.66 1.26 1.23
C SER A 51 13.85 0.02 1.66
N PRO A 52 14.46 -0.98 2.34
CA PRO A 52 13.77 -2.21 2.74
C PRO A 52 12.59 -2.03 3.70
N THR A 53 12.50 -0.89 4.39
CA THR A 53 11.47 -0.62 5.41
C THR A 53 10.71 0.68 5.15
N GLU A 54 11.03 1.39 4.06
CA GLU A 54 10.39 2.66 3.73
C GLU A 54 10.00 2.68 2.25
N THR A 55 8.72 2.90 2.01
CA THR A 55 8.18 3.10 0.67
C THR A 55 7.89 4.59 0.50
N VAL A 56 8.39 5.21 -0.56
CA VAL A 56 8.08 6.60 -0.89
C VAL A 56 7.03 6.63 -2.00
N SER A 57 5.81 7.04 -1.65
CA SER A 57 4.78 7.30 -2.64
C SER A 57 5.06 8.63 -3.31
N VAL A 58 5.18 8.60 -4.64
CA VAL A 58 5.39 9.78 -5.48
C VAL A 58 4.23 9.95 -6.44
N LYS A 59 3.75 11.19 -6.62
CA LYS A 59 2.63 11.50 -7.50
C LYS A 59 2.90 12.72 -8.35
N TRP A 60 2.58 12.61 -9.64
CA TRP A 60 2.59 13.71 -10.58
C TRP A 60 1.21 14.38 -10.64
N PRO A 61 1.10 15.60 -11.21
CA PRO A 61 -0.18 16.27 -11.36
C PRO A 61 -1.22 15.38 -12.04
N GLU A 62 -2.45 15.40 -11.52
CA GLU A 62 -3.57 14.78 -12.23
C GLU A 62 -3.82 15.53 -13.54
N ILE A 63 -4.08 14.77 -14.62
CA ILE A 63 -4.45 15.34 -15.90
C ILE A 63 -5.96 15.18 -16.04
N SER A 64 -6.69 16.30 -16.02
CA SER A 64 -8.13 16.30 -16.30
C SER A 64 -8.39 15.94 -17.76
N LEU A 65 -9.38 15.07 -17.99
CA LEU A 65 -9.77 14.58 -19.30
C LEU A 65 -11.18 15.06 -19.65
N ARG A 66 -11.40 15.29 -20.93
CA ARG A 66 -12.71 15.59 -21.53
C ARG A 66 -13.13 14.47 -22.47
N LEU A 67 -14.43 14.40 -22.75
CA LEU A 67 -14.94 13.50 -23.78
C LEU A 67 -14.26 13.79 -25.11
N GLY A 68 -13.74 12.74 -25.75
CA GLY A 68 -13.00 12.83 -27.01
C GLY A 68 -11.49 13.00 -26.88
N ASP A 69 -10.95 13.21 -25.66
CA ASP A 69 -9.50 13.24 -25.46
C ASP A 69 -8.87 11.87 -25.74
N VAL A 70 -7.72 11.88 -26.41
CA VAL A 70 -6.90 10.69 -26.65
C VAL A 70 -5.70 10.70 -25.71
N VAL A 71 -5.61 9.66 -24.88
CA VAL A 71 -4.50 9.43 -23.97
C VAL A 71 -3.47 8.51 -24.62
N GLN A 72 -2.22 8.93 -24.64
CA GLN A 72 -1.08 8.10 -25.03
C GLN A 72 -0.10 8.02 -23.86
N LEU A 73 0.26 6.77 -23.51
CA LEU A 73 1.29 6.46 -22.52
C LEU A 73 2.46 5.80 -23.25
N GLN A 74 3.67 6.29 -23.01
CA GLN A 74 4.87 5.73 -23.61
C GLN A 74 5.89 5.43 -22.52
N VAL A 75 6.35 4.17 -22.47
CA VAL A 75 7.51 3.79 -21.65
C VAL A 75 8.77 4.26 -22.35
N LEU A 76 9.64 4.95 -21.61
CA LEU A 76 10.87 5.53 -22.14
C LEU A 76 12.10 4.86 -21.51
N GLU A 77 13.21 4.90 -22.25
CA GLU A 77 14.56 4.63 -21.71
C GLU A 77 14.93 5.67 -20.64
N ASP A 78 16.06 5.49 -19.95
CA ASP A 78 16.52 6.42 -18.92
C ASP A 78 16.85 7.81 -19.48
N GLY A 79 16.72 8.84 -18.63
CA GLY A 79 16.93 10.24 -19.01
C GLY A 79 16.13 11.24 -18.17
N PRO A 80 16.10 12.53 -18.58
CA PRO A 80 15.47 13.60 -17.81
C PRO A 80 13.96 13.40 -17.61
N ALA A 81 13.44 13.79 -16.46
CA ALA A 81 12.02 13.66 -16.15
C ALA A 81 11.54 14.84 -15.31
N ASP A 82 10.24 15.06 -15.33
CA ASP A 82 9.60 16.09 -14.53
C ASP A 82 9.52 15.62 -13.05
N PRO A 83 9.75 16.51 -12.08
CA PRO A 83 9.67 16.14 -10.68
C PRO A 83 8.22 15.84 -10.25
N PRO A 84 7.99 14.93 -9.29
CA PRO A 84 6.66 14.70 -8.74
C PRO A 84 6.20 15.91 -7.92
N THR A 85 4.89 16.17 -7.91
CA THR A 85 4.27 17.22 -7.08
C THR A 85 4.05 16.81 -5.63
N VAL A 86 3.93 15.51 -5.36
CA VAL A 86 3.75 14.97 -4.02
C VAL A 86 4.75 13.86 -3.81
N GLN A 87 5.42 13.89 -2.66
CA GLN A 87 6.23 12.79 -2.15
C GLN A 87 5.82 12.56 -0.69
N ARG A 88 5.54 11.31 -0.33
CA ARG A 88 5.14 10.93 1.03
C ARG A 88 5.84 9.64 1.41
N ARG A 89 6.51 9.64 2.55
CA ARG A 89 7.14 8.43 3.07
C ARG A 89 6.11 7.60 3.83
N SER A 90 6.23 6.28 3.77
CA SER A 90 5.38 5.37 4.53
C SER A 90 5.49 5.60 6.05
N SER A 91 6.64 6.07 6.53
CA SER A 91 6.95 6.49 7.90
C SER A 91 6.19 7.74 8.36
N GLU A 92 5.77 8.60 7.43
CA GLU A 92 5.00 9.83 7.68
C GLU A 92 3.48 9.60 7.64
N SER A 93 3.03 8.36 7.41
CA SER A 93 1.61 8.07 7.31
C SER A 93 0.90 8.43 8.62
N PRO A 94 -0.22 9.18 8.58
CA PRO A 94 -0.98 9.51 9.79
C PRO A 94 -1.60 8.27 10.45
N SER A 95 -1.64 7.15 9.74
CA SER A 95 -2.08 5.86 10.27
C SER A 95 -1.01 5.15 11.11
N ASN A 96 0.25 5.63 11.12
CA ASN A 96 1.32 4.97 11.87
C ASN A 96 1.10 5.10 13.36
N LEU A 97 1.40 4.03 14.09
CA LEU A 97 1.11 3.95 15.52
C LEU A 97 2.37 4.20 16.35
N PHE A 98 2.17 4.88 17.48
CA PHE A 98 3.12 5.20 18.54
C PHE A 98 4.40 5.92 18.11
N GLY A 99 4.62 7.13 18.61
CA GLY A 99 5.96 7.74 18.58
C GLY A 99 6.94 7.10 19.56
N ASP A 100 6.43 6.49 20.62
CA ASP A 100 7.19 5.86 21.69
C ASP A 100 7.47 4.39 21.40
N ALA A 101 8.73 3.98 21.51
CA ALA A 101 9.17 2.63 21.16
C ALA A 101 8.77 1.58 22.21
N ASP A 102 8.56 1.96 23.46
CA ASP A 102 8.19 1.01 24.51
C ASP A 102 6.69 0.69 24.45
N LEU A 103 5.84 1.68 24.16
CA LEU A 103 4.43 1.43 23.82
C LEU A 103 4.28 0.57 22.56
N ALA A 104 5.14 0.76 21.56
CA ALA A 104 5.18 -0.07 20.38
C ALA A 104 5.48 -1.54 20.73
N LYS A 105 6.53 -1.80 21.52
CA LYS A 105 6.87 -3.15 21.99
C LYS A 105 5.76 -3.79 22.81
N GLU A 106 5.09 -3.02 23.68
CA GLU A 106 3.97 -3.50 24.47
C GLU A 106 2.80 -3.93 23.57
N LEU A 107 2.43 -3.14 22.57
CA LEU A 107 1.39 -3.53 21.60
C LEU A 107 1.79 -4.81 20.84
N LEU A 108 3.04 -4.90 20.37
CA LEU A 108 3.52 -6.08 19.64
C LEU A 108 3.43 -7.34 20.51
N SER A 109 3.80 -7.24 21.79
CA SER A 109 3.67 -8.35 22.74
C SER A 109 2.20 -8.76 22.95
N LEU A 110 1.28 -7.77 23.06
CA LEU A 110 -0.15 -8.04 23.21
C LEU A 110 -0.73 -8.75 21.97
N CYS A 111 -0.30 -8.35 20.77
CA CYS A 111 -0.73 -8.99 19.53
C CYS A 111 -0.22 -10.44 19.45
N ASP A 112 1.06 -10.68 19.76
CA ASP A 112 1.65 -12.02 19.77
C ASP A 112 0.94 -12.96 20.77
N ASP A 113 0.65 -12.49 21.98
CA ASP A 113 -0.11 -13.26 22.97
C ASP A 113 -1.54 -13.58 22.51
N PHE A 114 -2.20 -12.62 21.86
CA PHE A 114 -3.55 -12.79 21.33
C PHE A 114 -3.56 -13.80 20.17
N GLU A 115 -2.64 -13.66 19.22
CA GLU A 115 -2.49 -14.58 18.07
C GLU A 115 -2.23 -16.01 18.55
N LYS A 116 -1.31 -16.20 19.50
CA LYS A 116 -1.03 -17.51 20.10
C LYS A 116 -2.29 -18.16 20.68
N ARG A 117 -3.06 -17.42 21.48
CA ARG A 117 -4.30 -17.94 22.09
C ARG A 117 -5.36 -18.30 21.05
N LEU A 118 -5.49 -17.50 19.99
CA LEU A 118 -6.40 -17.81 18.89
C LEU A 118 -5.96 -19.05 18.11
N LEU A 119 -4.67 -19.17 17.79
CA LEU A 119 -4.11 -20.32 17.08
C LEU A 119 -4.25 -21.61 17.90
N GLU A 120 -4.00 -21.56 19.21
CA GLU A 120 -4.25 -22.69 20.12
C GLU A 120 -5.71 -23.13 20.11
N LEU A 121 -6.65 -22.19 20.14
CA LEU A 121 -8.08 -22.50 20.06
C LEU A 121 -8.44 -23.06 18.69
N MET A 122 -7.83 -22.56 17.61
CA MET A 122 -8.02 -23.07 16.25
C MET A 122 -7.52 -24.51 16.13
N GLU A 123 -6.33 -24.81 16.67
CA GLU A 123 -5.83 -26.19 16.72
C GLU A 123 -6.73 -27.11 17.53
N LYS A 124 -7.21 -26.64 18.69
CA LYS A 124 -8.15 -27.38 19.52
C LYS A 124 -9.46 -27.67 18.78
N SER A 125 -9.99 -26.70 18.03
CA SER A 125 -11.22 -26.88 17.25
C SER A 125 -11.05 -27.99 16.20
N GLY A 126 -9.88 -28.12 15.57
CA GLY A 126 -9.61 -29.18 14.59
C GLY A 126 -9.62 -30.60 15.17
N ARG A 127 -9.59 -30.73 16.50
CA ARG A 127 -9.67 -32.02 17.22
C ARG A 127 -11.06 -32.34 17.75
N ILE A 128 -11.95 -31.33 17.84
CA ILE A 128 -13.25 -31.45 18.52
C ILE A 128 -14.40 -31.26 17.52
N GLU A 129 -14.31 -30.24 16.67
CA GLU A 129 -15.38 -29.85 15.76
C GLU A 129 -15.37 -30.69 14.48
N PRO A 130 -16.54 -30.84 13.83
CA PRO A 130 -16.61 -31.34 12.46
C PRO A 130 -15.71 -30.52 11.51
N PRO A 131 -15.18 -31.13 10.43
CA PRO A 131 -14.24 -30.45 9.53
C PRO A 131 -14.77 -29.15 8.91
N ASP A 132 -16.07 -29.05 8.65
CA ASP A 132 -16.69 -27.85 8.08
C ASP A 132 -16.78 -26.70 9.09
N GLU A 133 -17.12 -26.99 10.34
CA GLU A 133 -17.11 -25.99 11.43
C GLU A 133 -15.68 -25.53 11.76
N HIS A 134 -14.72 -26.46 11.84
CA HIS A 134 -13.30 -26.10 11.97
C HIS A 134 -12.84 -25.18 10.84
N GLN A 135 -13.23 -25.47 9.59
CA GLN A 135 -12.84 -24.65 8.44
C GLN A 135 -13.46 -23.25 8.48
N LYS A 136 -14.71 -23.10 8.94
CA LYS A 136 -15.33 -21.77 9.17
C LYS A 136 -14.55 -21.00 10.22
N PHE A 137 -14.21 -21.63 11.34
CA PHE A 137 -13.44 -20.99 12.40
C PHE A 137 -12.03 -20.60 11.95
N LYS A 138 -11.32 -21.49 11.24
CA LYS A 138 -10.01 -21.20 10.64
C LYS A 138 -10.03 -19.96 9.73
N ARG A 139 -11.08 -19.81 8.91
CA ARG A 139 -11.23 -18.61 8.06
C ARG A 139 -11.47 -17.35 8.90
N ALA A 140 -12.30 -17.43 9.93
CA ALA A 140 -12.54 -16.31 10.83
C ALA A 140 -11.27 -15.88 11.56
N VAL A 141 -10.49 -16.83 12.09
CA VAL A 141 -9.18 -16.57 12.71
C VAL A 141 -8.22 -15.94 11.71
N GLY A 142 -8.14 -16.48 10.49
CA GLY A 142 -7.30 -15.91 9.44
C GLY A 142 -7.63 -14.45 9.13
N ASN A 143 -8.92 -14.09 9.03
CA ASN A 143 -9.34 -12.70 8.80
C ASN A 143 -8.89 -11.77 9.94
N ILE A 144 -9.06 -12.21 11.19
CA ILE A 144 -8.64 -11.40 12.36
C ILE A 144 -7.13 -11.18 12.36
N ILE A 145 -6.33 -12.21 12.08
CA ILE A 145 -4.86 -12.08 12.02
C ILE A 145 -4.44 -11.09 10.92
N VAL A 146 -5.10 -11.14 9.75
CA VAL A 146 -4.87 -10.16 8.68
C VAL A 146 -5.19 -8.73 9.15
N ASP A 147 -6.34 -8.53 9.78
CA ASP A 147 -6.75 -7.20 10.28
C ASP A 147 -5.76 -6.66 11.34
N LEU A 148 -5.22 -7.51 12.23
CA LEU A 148 -4.16 -7.13 13.16
C LEU A 148 -2.89 -6.73 12.43
N GLY A 149 -2.50 -7.51 11.41
CA GLY A 149 -1.38 -7.22 10.54
C GLY A 149 -1.48 -5.85 9.89
N GLU A 150 -2.64 -5.54 9.31
CA GLU A 150 -2.88 -4.29 8.56
C GLU A 150 -3.03 -3.06 9.47
N HIS A 151 -3.69 -3.21 10.61
CA HIS A 151 -4.12 -2.07 11.42
C HIS A 151 -3.30 -1.84 12.69
N LEU A 152 -2.54 -2.85 13.17
CA LEU A 152 -1.72 -2.73 14.37
C LEU A 152 -0.25 -2.97 14.06
N LEU A 153 0.11 -4.12 13.50
CA LEU A 153 1.50 -4.52 13.32
C LEU A 153 2.22 -3.66 12.27
N SER A 154 1.69 -3.58 11.06
CA SER A 154 2.33 -2.84 9.95
C SER A 154 2.47 -1.34 10.24
N PRO A 155 1.48 -0.64 10.83
CA PRO A 155 1.66 0.74 11.29
C PRO A 155 2.76 0.96 12.32
N VAL A 156 2.99 -0.01 13.21
CA VAL A 156 4.10 0.05 14.18
C VAL A 156 5.44 -0.18 13.47
N TYR A 157 5.54 -1.24 12.67
CA TYR A 157 6.78 -1.61 11.96
C TYR A 157 7.26 -0.52 10.99
N ARG A 158 6.34 0.17 10.30
CA ARG A 158 6.69 1.31 9.45
C ARG A 158 7.34 2.47 10.19
N ARG A 159 7.06 2.61 11.48
CA ARG A 159 7.59 3.68 12.33
C ARG A 159 8.80 3.25 13.15
N HIS A 160 8.85 1.97 13.55
CA HIS A 160 9.91 1.35 14.34
C HIS A 160 10.51 0.16 13.57
N PRO A 161 11.30 0.42 12.52
CA PRO A 161 11.81 -0.63 11.63
C PRO A 161 12.77 -1.61 12.32
N ASP A 162 13.34 -1.23 13.45
CA ASP A 162 14.17 -2.07 14.32
C ASP A 162 13.36 -3.17 15.03
N LEU A 163 12.05 -2.96 15.21
CA LEU A 163 11.14 -3.94 15.83
C LEU A 163 10.60 -4.98 14.83
N VAL A 164 10.94 -4.86 13.54
CA VAL A 164 10.52 -5.83 12.51
C VAL A 164 11.16 -7.20 12.78
N PRO A 165 10.36 -8.27 12.90
CA PRO A 165 10.87 -9.63 13.04
C PRO A 165 11.78 -10.02 11.87
N GLU A 166 12.87 -10.73 12.16
CA GLU A 166 13.85 -11.12 11.14
C GLU A 166 13.22 -11.96 10.01
N ALA A 167 12.27 -12.83 10.35
CA ALA A 167 11.53 -13.64 9.38
C ALA A 167 10.70 -12.83 8.37
N MET A 168 10.38 -11.57 8.68
CA MET A 168 9.60 -10.68 7.81
C MET A 168 10.46 -9.68 7.05
N ARG A 169 11.78 -9.63 7.30
CA ARG A 169 12.69 -8.68 6.65
C ARG A 169 12.85 -9.07 5.17
N GLY A 170 12.15 -8.34 4.30
CA GLY A 170 12.12 -8.56 2.85
C GLY A 170 10.72 -8.87 2.29
N GLU A 171 9.74 -9.15 3.16
CA GLU A 171 8.33 -9.34 2.78
C GLU A 171 7.45 -8.12 3.11
N LEU A 172 8.01 -7.12 3.81
CA LEU A 172 7.35 -5.83 4.05
C LEU A 172 7.34 -5.03 2.74
N LEU A 173 6.24 -5.18 1.98
CA LEU A 173 5.90 -4.41 0.79
C LEU A 173 4.84 -3.34 1.12
#